data_AF-A0A2H9PSX3-F1
#
_entry.id   AF-A0A2H9PSX3-F1
#
_cell.length_a   1.000
_cell.length_b   1.000
_cell.length_c   1.000
_cell.angle_alpha   90.00
_cell.angle_beta   90.00
_cell.angle_gamma   90.00
#
_symmetry.space_group_name_H-M   'P 1'
#
loop_
_entity.id
_entity.type
_entity.pdbx_description
1 polymer ?
#
loop_
_entity_poly.entity_id
_entity_poly.type
_entity_poly.pdbx_seq_one_letter_code
_entity_poly.pdbx_strand_id
1 'polypeptide(L)'
;MFKNKKAAIFLTFVSIFLMVALLYFYTTYGTKDEFKLKNLGKVQLEILETYQQAEKALLYLDLSAKYSANKTIEDIKKNQGSFKDLDCEPLEELSENQEQEDCIPTKKQIYDAFSTDFDLYLDDYLKKYKETELKEGEELVIPLDNYDLLFKENRLIGIATENLKINKKDITYSVKPSFNIDIGFDLFEEYASYFD
;
A
#
# COMPACT_ATOMS: atom_id res chain seq x y z
N MET A 1 -22.77 -74.34 -17.78
CA MET A 1 -22.79 -74.72 -19.21
C MET A 1 -24.01 -74.05 -19.84
N PHE A 2 -23.82 -72.98 -20.64
CA PHE A 2 -24.94 -72.22 -21.20
C PHE A 2 -25.71 -73.10 -22.20
N LYS A 3 -26.98 -73.43 -21.90
CA LYS A 3 -27.82 -74.24 -22.78
C LYS A 3 -28.10 -73.57 -24.14
N ASN A 4 -27.89 -72.27 -24.25
CA ASN A 4 -28.22 -71.50 -25.44
C ASN A 4 -26.96 -70.84 -26.04
N LYS A 5 -26.48 -71.37 -27.16
CA LYS A 5 -25.24 -70.92 -27.83
C LYS A 5 -25.28 -69.42 -28.19
N LYS A 6 -26.46 -68.89 -28.50
CA LYS A 6 -26.64 -67.46 -28.83
C LYS A 6 -26.40 -66.55 -27.61
N ALA A 7 -26.83 -66.99 -26.42
CA ALA A 7 -26.62 -66.24 -25.19
C ALA A 7 -25.14 -66.22 -24.78
N ALA A 8 -24.42 -67.31 -25.02
CA ALA A 8 -22.98 -67.37 -24.76
C ALA A 8 -22.21 -66.35 -25.62
N ILE A 9 -22.50 -66.29 -26.92
CA ILE A 9 -21.87 -65.34 -27.85
C ILE A 9 -22.19 -63.89 -27.45
N PHE A 10 -23.46 -63.61 -27.11
CA PHE A 10 -23.87 -62.28 -26.65
C PHE A 10 -23.15 -61.86 -25.36
N LEU A 11 -23.06 -62.75 -24.37
CA LEU A 11 -22.34 -62.49 -23.12
C LEU A 11 -20.85 -62.22 -23.37
N THR A 12 -20.21 -62.94 -24.29
CA THR A 12 -18.82 -62.69 -24.66
C THR A 12 -18.65 -61.29 -25.25
N PHE A 13 -19.52 -60.85 -26.17
CA PHE A 13 -19.46 -59.49 -26.73
C PHE A 13 -19.66 -58.41 -25.68
N VAL A 14 -20.65 -58.58 -24.78
CA VAL A 14 -20.89 -57.62 -23.68
C VAL A 14 -19.67 -57.52 -22.77
N SER A 15 -19.00 -58.64 -22.47
CA SER A 15 -17.82 -58.63 -21.61
C SER A 15 -16.63 -57.90 -22.25
N ILE A 16 -16.42 -58.07 -23.56
CA ILE A 16 -15.38 -57.38 -24.30
C ILE A 16 -15.67 -55.88 -24.34
N PHE A 17 -16.92 -55.50 -24.62
CA PHE A 17 -17.32 -54.10 -24.66
C PHE A 17 -17.14 -53.42 -23.30
N LEU A 18 -17.52 -54.09 -22.21
CA LEU A 18 -17.30 -53.60 -20.84
C LEU A 18 -15.79 -53.42 -20.56
N MET A 19 -14.95 -54.37 -20.97
CA MET A 19 -13.51 -54.29 -20.77
C MET A 19 -12.89 -53.11 -21.56
N VAL A 20 -13.34 -52.89 -22.80
CA VAL A 20 -12.92 -51.73 -23.61
C VAL A 20 -13.40 -50.41 -22.99
N ALA A 21 -14.64 -50.35 -22.51
CA ALA A 21 -15.18 -49.16 -21.84
C ALA A 21 -14.40 -48.84 -20.55
N LEU A 22 -14.04 -49.85 -19.76
CA LEU A 22 -13.22 -49.68 -18.56
C LEU A 22 -11.80 -49.24 -18.89
N LEU A 23 -11.17 -49.81 -19.94
CA LEU A 23 -9.85 -49.38 -20.42
C LEU A 23 -9.89 -47.93 -20.93
N TYR A 24 -10.92 -47.56 -21.68
CA TYR A 24 -11.12 -46.18 -22.14
C TYR A 24 -11.31 -45.22 -20.96
N PHE A 25 -12.12 -45.59 -19.97
CA PHE A 25 -12.31 -44.79 -18.76
C PHE A 25 -11.01 -44.67 -17.96
N TYR A 26 -10.29 -45.77 -17.76
CA TYR A 26 -9.02 -45.80 -17.04
C TYR A 26 -7.95 -44.97 -17.73
N THR A 27 -7.83 -45.04 -19.05
CA THR A 27 -6.89 -44.20 -19.80
C THR A 27 -7.32 -42.73 -19.76
N THR A 28 -8.58 -42.42 -20.07
CA THR A 28 -9.07 -41.03 -20.12
C THR A 28 -9.06 -40.32 -18.76
N TYR A 29 -9.27 -41.04 -17.65
CA TYR A 29 -9.25 -40.47 -16.29
C TYR A 29 -7.94 -40.68 -15.54
N GLY A 30 -7.22 -41.77 -15.81
CA GLY A 30 -5.91 -42.07 -15.21
C GLY A 30 -4.77 -41.28 -15.84
N THR A 31 -4.93 -40.80 -17.08
CA THR A 31 -4.00 -39.86 -17.73
C THR A 31 -4.52 -38.43 -17.72
N LYS A 32 -5.52 -38.09 -16.90
CA LYS A 32 -5.70 -36.68 -16.55
C LYS A 32 -4.44 -36.32 -15.80
N ASP A 33 -3.52 -35.68 -16.55
CA ASP A 33 -2.31 -35.03 -16.06
C ASP A 33 -2.54 -34.70 -14.61
N GLU A 34 -1.71 -35.23 -13.72
CA GLU A 34 -1.70 -34.84 -12.32
C GLU A 34 -1.86 -33.32 -12.31
N PHE A 35 -3.10 -32.88 -12.07
CA PHE A 35 -3.43 -31.48 -12.13
C PHE A 35 -2.39 -30.88 -11.21
N LYS A 36 -1.64 -29.88 -11.67
CA LYS A 36 -0.48 -29.32 -10.94
C LYS A 36 -0.92 -28.62 -9.64
N LEU A 37 -1.80 -29.23 -8.84
CA LEU A 37 -2.18 -28.98 -7.46
C LEU A 37 -0.97 -28.71 -6.58
N LYS A 38 0.18 -29.33 -6.88
CA LYS A 38 1.45 -29.03 -6.20
C LYS A 38 1.87 -27.56 -6.32
N ASN A 39 1.40 -26.83 -7.33
CA ASN A 39 1.63 -25.40 -7.49
C ASN A 39 0.47 -24.54 -6.98
N LEU A 40 -0.76 -25.04 -6.89
CA LEU A 40 -1.89 -24.23 -6.43
C LEU A 40 -1.70 -23.76 -4.98
N GLY A 41 -1.27 -24.67 -4.09
CA GLY A 41 -0.96 -24.31 -2.70
C GLY A 41 0.20 -23.33 -2.58
N LYS A 42 1.22 -23.43 -3.46
CA LYS A 42 2.34 -22.50 -3.48
C LYS A 42 1.91 -21.09 -3.89
N VAL A 43 1.10 -20.98 -4.94
CA VAL A 43 0.57 -19.69 -5.40
C VAL A 43 -0.31 -19.05 -4.32
N GLN A 44 -1.16 -19.83 -3.64
CA GLN A 44 -1.97 -19.33 -2.53
C GLN A 44 -1.12 -18.80 -1.38
N LEU A 45 -0.05 -19.52 -1.01
CA LEU A 45 0.91 -19.05 0.00
C LEU A 45 1.63 -17.79 -0.46
N GLU A 46 2.06 -17.73 -1.72
CA GLU A 46 2.76 -16.56 -2.26
C GLU A 46 1.86 -15.31 -2.30
N ILE A 47 0.57 -15.47 -2.63
CA ILE A 47 -0.43 -14.39 -2.52
C ILE A 47 -0.53 -13.90 -1.08
N LEU A 48 -0.65 -14.83 -0.12
CA LEU A 48 -0.78 -14.49 1.29
C LEU A 48 0.48 -13.77 1.83
N GLU A 49 1.67 -14.25 1.48
CA GLU A 49 2.94 -13.62 1.83
C GLU A 49 3.05 -12.22 1.22
N THR A 50 2.64 -12.06 -0.05
CA THR A 50 2.64 -10.75 -0.72
C THR A 50 1.69 -9.76 -0.05
N TYR A 51 0.52 -10.24 0.38
CA TYR A 51 -0.43 -9.44 1.14
C TYR A 51 0.15 -9.01 2.49
N GLN A 52 0.80 -9.92 3.22
CA GLN A 52 1.46 -9.60 4.49
C GLN A 52 2.58 -8.56 4.31
N GLN A 53 3.38 -8.67 3.26
CA GLN A 53 4.42 -7.69 2.92
C GLN A 53 3.81 -6.33 2.60
N ALA A 54 2.71 -6.30 1.84
CA ALA A 54 1.98 -5.06 1.56
C ALA A 54 1.47 -4.40 2.85
N GLU A 55 0.84 -5.16 3.74
CA GLU A 55 0.34 -4.65 5.03
C GLU A 55 1.48 -4.12 5.91
N LYS A 56 2.65 -4.77 5.93
CA LYS A 56 3.84 -4.25 6.63
C LYS A 56 4.27 -2.89 6.06
N ALA A 57 4.29 -2.75 4.73
CA ALA A 57 4.66 -1.51 4.07
C ALA A 57 3.62 -0.40 4.31
N LEU A 58 2.32 -0.72 4.27
CA LEU A 58 1.23 0.21 4.59
C LEU A 58 1.29 0.69 6.05
N LEU A 59 1.55 -0.22 6.99
CA LEU A 59 1.74 0.15 8.39
C LEU A 59 2.97 1.05 8.58
N TYR A 60 4.07 0.76 7.89
CA TYR A 60 5.26 1.58 7.93
C TYR A 60 5.00 2.99 7.37
N LEU A 61 4.23 3.09 6.29
CA LEU A 61 3.78 4.36 5.73
C LEU A 61 2.95 5.15 6.74
N ASP A 62 1.95 4.55 7.38
CA ASP A 62 1.10 5.24 8.36
C ASP A 62 1.91 5.79 9.53
N LEU A 63 2.87 5.00 10.03
CA LEU A 63 3.80 5.45 11.07
C LEU A 63 4.70 6.57 10.58
N SER A 64 5.27 6.43 9.37
CA SER A 64 6.13 7.43 8.75
C SER A 64 5.40 8.76 8.56
N ALA A 65 4.16 8.73 8.06
CA ALA A 65 3.31 9.90 7.94
C ALA A 65 3.08 10.56 9.30
N LYS A 66 2.75 9.78 10.34
CA LYS A 66 2.57 10.31 11.70
C LYS A 66 3.83 10.99 12.23
N TYR A 67 5.00 10.38 12.09
CA TYR A 67 6.26 10.97 12.53
C TYR A 67 6.64 12.20 11.72
N SER A 68 6.38 12.19 10.41
CA SER A 68 6.64 13.32 9.51
C SER A 68 5.78 14.53 9.87
N ALA A 69 4.49 14.32 10.13
CA ALA A 69 3.60 15.38 10.59
C ALA A 69 4.09 15.97 11.91
N ASN A 70 4.38 15.13 12.91
CA ASN A 70 4.89 15.61 14.20
C ASN A 70 6.20 16.40 14.05
N LYS A 71 7.13 15.91 13.23
CA LYS A 71 8.42 16.57 12.98
C LYS A 71 8.23 17.93 12.32
N THR A 72 7.36 18.00 11.30
CA THR A 72 7.02 19.24 10.58
C THR A 72 6.43 20.26 11.55
N ILE A 73 5.50 19.82 12.39
CA ILE A 73 4.87 20.67 13.41
C ILE A 73 5.89 21.18 14.43
N GLU A 74 6.78 20.31 14.92
CA GLU A 74 7.86 20.70 15.83
C GLU A 74 8.78 21.76 15.20
N ASP A 75 9.11 21.61 13.92
CA ASP A 75 9.99 22.56 13.23
C ASP A 75 9.29 23.90 12.97
N ILE A 76 8.00 23.89 12.60
CA ILE A 76 7.18 25.11 12.52
C ILE A 76 7.14 25.82 13.88
N LYS A 77 6.90 25.09 14.98
CA LYS A 77 6.88 25.64 16.34
C LYS A 77 8.24 26.20 16.74
N LYS A 78 9.32 25.49 16.45
CA LYS A 78 10.70 25.90 16.78
C LYS A 78 11.13 27.14 16.02
N ASN A 79 10.69 27.29 14.78
CA ASN A 79 10.95 28.47 13.97
C ASN A 79 9.95 29.60 14.26
N GLN A 80 9.14 29.49 15.32
CA GLN A 80 8.12 30.49 15.70
C GLN A 80 7.13 30.79 14.56
N GLY A 81 6.78 29.79 13.74
CA GLY A 81 5.94 30.01 12.57
C GLY A 81 6.62 30.80 11.44
N SER A 82 7.91 31.14 11.56
CA SER A 82 8.71 31.65 10.46
C SER A 82 9.00 30.52 9.48
N PHE A 83 8.42 30.64 8.29
CA PHE A 83 8.76 29.79 7.17
C PHE A 83 10.00 30.38 6.51
N LYS A 84 11.05 29.58 6.34
CA LYS A 84 12.35 30.03 5.79
C LYS A 84 12.24 30.80 4.48
N ASP A 85 11.19 30.54 3.70
CA ASP A 85 10.98 31.14 2.39
C ASP A 85 10.19 32.46 2.44
N LEU A 86 9.69 32.88 3.61
CA LEU A 86 8.87 34.09 3.74
C LEU A 86 9.64 35.33 4.20
N ASP A 87 10.95 35.24 4.44
CA ASP A 87 11.80 36.37 4.87
C ASP A 87 11.23 37.15 6.08
N CYS A 88 10.38 36.51 6.89
CA CYS A 88 9.73 37.10 8.06
C CYS A 88 10.55 36.84 9.32
N GLU A 89 10.78 37.91 10.09
CA GLU A 89 11.45 37.84 11.38
C GLU A 89 10.62 37.04 12.40
N PRO A 90 11.28 36.41 13.40
CA PRO A 90 10.59 35.61 14.42
C PRO A 90 9.60 36.45 15.24
N LEU A 91 8.44 35.87 15.57
CA LEU A 91 7.34 36.52 16.30
C LEU A 91 7.75 37.09 17.68
N GLU A 92 8.78 36.57 18.33
CA GLU A 92 9.26 37.07 19.63
C GLU A 92 9.95 38.45 19.56
N GLU A 93 10.40 38.89 18.38
CA GLU A 93 11.06 40.19 18.19
C GLU A 93 10.12 41.28 17.66
N LEU A 94 8.87 40.93 17.34
CA LEU A 94 7.85 41.88 16.93
C LEU A 94 7.40 42.71 18.14
N SER A 95 8.14 43.80 18.36
CA SER A 95 7.72 44.92 19.22
C SER A 95 6.31 45.37 18.81
N GLU A 96 5.46 45.68 19.79
CA GLU A 96 4.06 46.16 19.67
C GLU A 96 3.82 47.34 18.70
N ASN A 97 4.85 47.87 18.03
CA ASN A 97 4.82 49.11 17.26
C ASN A 97 5.11 48.98 15.76
N GLN A 98 5.22 47.76 15.19
CA GLN A 98 5.37 47.61 13.74
C GLN A 98 4.12 47.01 13.09
N GLU A 99 3.44 47.86 12.30
CA GLU A 99 2.45 47.48 11.30
C GLU A 99 3.11 46.60 10.22
N GLN A 100 3.30 45.31 10.51
CA GLN A 100 3.70 44.31 9.51
C GLN A 100 2.54 43.34 9.27
N GLU A 101 1.44 43.87 8.70
CA GLU A 101 0.38 43.02 8.10
C GLU A 101 0.98 42.08 7.03
N ASP A 102 2.10 42.46 6.42
CA ASP A 102 2.77 41.69 5.36
C ASP A 102 3.45 40.40 5.83
N CYS A 103 3.66 40.19 7.14
CA CYS A 103 4.31 38.98 7.66
C CYS A 103 3.37 37.94 8.27
N ILE A 104 2.07 38.10 8.09
CA ILE A 104 1.08 37.07 8.45
C ILE A 104 0.94 36.12 7.26
N PRO A 105 1.44 34.87 7.33
CA PRO A 105 1.33 33.97 6.20
C PRO A 105 -0.13 33.60 5.94
N THR A 106 -0.50 33.63 4.66
CA THR A 106 -1.78 33.13 4.19
C THR A 106 -1.89 31.62 4.44
N LYS A 107 -3.12 31.11 4.55
CA LYS A 107 -3.38 29.65 4.65
C LYS A 107 -2.68 28.84 3.57
N LYS A 108 -2.56 29.41 2.36
CA LYS A 108 -1.85 28.79 1.25
C LYS A 108 -0.35 28.65 1.53
N GLN A 109 0.30 29.72 2.01
CA GLN A 109 1.73 29.67 2.34
C GLN A 109 2.02 28.65 3.45
N ILE A 110 1.17 28.59 4.49
CA ILE A 110 1.27 27.58 5.56
C ILE A 110 1.12 26.18 4.98
N TYR A 111 0.14 25.97 4.10
CA TYR A 111 -0.08 24.67 3.45
C TYR A 111 1.12 24.27 2.59
N ASP A 112 1.61 25.17 1.73
CA ASP A 112 2.72 24.89 0.80
C ASP A 112 3.99 24.56 1.58
N ALA A 113 4.30 25.33 2.64
CA ALA A 113 5.47 25.10 3.47
C ALA A 113 5.35 23.82 4.31
N PHE A 114 4.19 23.57 4.94
CA PHE A 114 3.95 22.32 5.66
C PHE A 114 4.11 21.12 4.72
N SER A 115 3.48 21.17 3.54
CA SER A 115 3.48 20.04 2.61
C SER A 115 4.90 19.73 2.15
N THR A 116 5.67 20.78 1.82
CA THR A 116 7.08 20.64 1.43
C THR A 116 7.92 19.95 2.50
N ASP A 117 7.86 20.43 3.75
CA ASP A 117 8.63 19.85 4.86
C ASP A 117 8.14 18.44 5.21
N PHE A 118 6.82 18.22 5.19
CA PHE A 118 6.20 16.93 5.44
C PHE A 118 6.66 15.88 4.42
N ASP A 119 6.61 16.20 3.12
CA ASP A 119 6.99 15.27 2.05
C ASP A 119 8.48 14.94 2.12
N LEU A 120 9.32 15.93 2.44
CA LEU A 120 10.75 15.71 2.68
C LEU A 120 11.00 14.71 3.82
N TYR A 121 10.30 14.86 4.95
CA TYR A 121 10.43 13.94 6.08
C TYR A 121 9.84 12.56 5.76
N LEU A 122 8.69 12.50 5.10
CA LEU A 122 8.04 11.26 4.73
C LEU A 122 8.95 10.44 3.82
N ASP A 123 9.52 11.08 2.79
CA ASP A 123 10.49 10.46 1.90
C ASP A 123 11.72 9.94 2.63
N ASP A 124 12.27 10.70 3.58
CA ASP A 124 13.43 10.27 4.37
C ASP A 124 13.11 9.02 5.22
N TYR A 125 11.90 8.92 5.76
CA TYR A 125 11.46 7.70 6.43
C TYR A 125 11.24 6.55 5.44
N LEU A 126 10.51 6.77 4.35
CA LEU A 126 10.19 5.73 3.36
C LEU A 126 11.44 5.15 2.71
N LYS A 127 12.48 5.96 2.46
CA LYS A 127 13.79 5.48 1.96
C LYS A 127 14.51 4.52 2.91
N LYS A 128 14.20 4.57 4.21
CA LYS A 128 14.78 3.67 5.22
C LYS A 128 14.05 2.33 5.31
N TYR A 129 12.85 2.22 4.75
CA TYR A 129 12.14 0.96 4.67
C TYR A 129 12.90 -0.05 3.80
N LYS A 130 13.12 -1.25 4.34
CA LYS A 130 13.75 -2.37 3.63
C LYS A 130 12.95 -3.62 3.90
N GLU A 131 12.39 -4.21 2.85
CA GLU A 131 11.78 -5.53 2.94
C GLU A 131 12.87 -6.59 2.79
N THR A 132 13.12 -7.35 3.84
CA THR A 132 14.19 -8.36 3.89
C THR A 132 13.74 -9.72 3.36
N GLU A 133 12.44 -9.93 3.19
CA GLU A 133 11.86 -11.21 2.76
C GLU A 133 11.75 -11.35 1.23
N LEU A 134 12.14 -10.32 0.45
CA LEU A 134 12.15 -10.38 -1.02
C LEU A 134 13.30 -11.24 -1.54
N LYS A 135 13.01 -12.08 -2.54
CA LYS A 135 14.01 -12.91 -3.23
C LYS A 135 14.66 -12.14 -4.38
N GLU A 136 15.74 -12.71 -4.92
CA GLU A 136 16.40 -12.16 -6.11
C GLU A 136 15.42 -12.04 -7.29
N GLY A 137 15.31 -10.83 -7.85
CA GLY A 137 14.38 -10.51 -8.93
C GLY A 137 12.97 -10.11 -8.47
N GLU A 138 12.69 -10.12 -7.16
CA GLU A 138 11.48 -9.55 -6.58
C GLU A 138 11.75 -8.11 -6.12
N GLU A 139 10.75 -7.24 -6.22
CA GLU A 139 10.89 -5.82 -5.90
C GLU A 139 9.64 -5.28 -5.22
N LEU A 140 9.84 -4.51 -4.15
CA LEU A 140 8.81 -3.67 -3.55
C LEU A 140 9.17 -2.22 -3.84
N VAL A 141 8.27 -1.52 -4.52
CA VAL A 141 8.45 -0.13 -4.92
C VAL A 141 7.46 0.72 -4.13
N ILE A 142 7.99 1.54 -3.22
CA ILE A 142 7.24 2.62 -2.57
C ILE A 142 7.55 3.91 -3.34
N PRO A 143 6.56 4.50 -4.02
CA PRO A 143 6.76 5.79 -4.67
C PRO A 143 7.04 6.87 -3.62
N LEU A 144 8.03 7.72 -3.93
CA LEU A 144 8.39 8.92 -3.18
C LEU A 144 7.65 10.11 -3.80
N ASP A 145 7.46 11.19 -3.04
CA ASP A 145 6.73 12.38 -3.52
C ASP A 145 5.36 12.00 -4.13
N ASN A 146 4.59 11.22 -3.37
CA ASN A 146 3.46 10.47 -3.89
C ASN A 146 2.10 10.86 -3.32
N TYR A 147 2.00 11.93 -2.52
CA TYR A 147 0.79 12.19 -1.76
C TYR A 147 0.25 13.60 -1.97
N ASP A 148 -1.01 13.69 -2.36
CA ASP A 148 -1.79 14.91 -2.24
C ASP A 148 -2.30 15.01 -0.79
N LEU A 149 -1.98 16.11 -0.11
CA LEU A 149 -2.37 16.33 1.29
C LEU A 149 -3.72 17.04 1.40
N LEU A 150 -4.55 16.59 2.33
CA LEU A 150 -5.81 17.22 2.68
C LEU A 150 -5.92 17.36 4.19
N PHE A 151 -6.13 18.59 4.64
CA PHE A 151 -6.41 18.90 6.03
C PHE A 151 -7.92 18.96 6.25
N LYS A 152 -8.38 18.28 7.30
CA LYS A 152 -9.77 18.32 7.73
C LYS A 152 -9.83 18.27 9.25
N GLU A 153 -10.24 19.37 9.87
CA GLU A 153 -10.26 19.50 11.34
C GLU A 153 -8.85 19.21 11.88
N ASN A 154 -8.74 18.30 12.86
CA ASN A 154 -7.47 17.85 13.43
C ASN A 154 -6.81 16.69 12.67
N ARG A 155 -7.17 16.45 11.41
CA ARG A 155 -6.70 15.29 10.63
C ARG A 155 -5.94 15.69 9.37
N LEU A 156 -4.84 14.98 9.12
CA LEU A 156 -4.10 15.02 7.87
C LEU A 156 -4.38 13.74 7.09
N ILE A 157 -4.92 13.90 5.88
CA ILE A 157 -5.25 12.82 4.95
C ILE A 157 -4.28 12.90 3.78
N GLY A 158 -3.53 11.83 3.53
CA GLY A 158 -2.67 11.70 2.36
C GLY A 158 -3.30 10.79 1.32
N ILE A 159 -3.47 11.28 0.09
CA ILE A 159 -4.05 10.53 -1.02
C ILE A 159 -2.94 10.19 -2.02
N ALA A 160 -2.66 8.91 -2.22
CA ALA A 160 -1.61 8.52 -3.16
C ALA A 160 -1.94 8.84 -4.62
N THR A 161 -0.98 9.44 -5.32
CA THR A 161 -1.02 9.70 -6.76
C THR A 161 -0.69 8.43 -7.54
N GLU A 162 0.36 7.71 -7.14
CA GLU A 162 0.82 6.42 -7.69
C GLU A 162 0.59 5.24 -6.74
N ASN A 163 0.60 4.03 -7.32
CA ASN A 163 0.41 2.80 -6.56
C ASN A 163 1.74 2.32 -5.96
N LEU A 164 1.68 1.84 -4.71
CA LEU A 164 2.67 0.91 -4.19
C LEU A 164 2.57 -0.40 -4.98
N LYS A 165 3.72 -0.97 -5.35
CA LYS A 165 3.79 -2.21 -6.14
C LYS A 165 4.72 -3.22 -5.48
N ILE A 166 4.30 -4.48 -5.48
CA ILE A 166 5.14 -5.62 -5.14
C ILE A 166 5.14 -6.55 -6.35
N ASN A 167 6.30 -6.68 -6.97
CA ASN A 167 6.52 -7.53 -8.12
C ASN A 167 7.22 -8.80 -7.66
N LYS A 168 6.53 -9.93 -7.74
CA LYS A 168 7.08 -11.27 -7.61
C LYS A 168 7.04 -11.98 -8.96
N LYS A 169 7.68 -13.15 -9.04
CA LYS A 169 7.87 -13.88 -10.30
C LYS A 169 6.57 -14.11 -11.09
N ASP A 170 5.51 -14.51 -10.40
CA ASP A 170 4.23 -14.88 -11.02
C ASP A 170 3.05 -14.03 -10.51
N ILE A 171 3.32 -13.04 -9.64
CA ILE A 171 2.31 -12.24 -8.95
C ILE A 171 2.74 -10.77 -8.93
N THR A 172 1.84 -9.88 -9.34
CA THR A 172 1.97 -8.43 -9.13
C THR A 172 0.86 -7.99 -8.19
N TYR A 173 1.25 -7.46 -7.03
CA TYR A 173 0.34 -6.78 -6.12
C TYR A 173 0.48 -5.27 -6.31
N SER A 174 -0.66 -4.57 -6.30
CA SER A 174 -0.67 -3.11 -6.43
C SER A 174 -1.83 -2.51 -5.65
N VAL A 175 -1.53 -1.47 -4.87
CA VAL A 175 -2.51 -0.74 -4.05
C VAL A 175 -2.22 0.75 -4.12
N LYS A 176 -3.26 1.58 -4.06
CA LYS A 176 -3.11 3.03 -3.83
C LYS A 176 -3.13 3.26 -2.33
N PRO A 177 -1.97 3.42 -1.68
CA PRO A 177 -1.94 3.61 -0.23
C PRO A 177 -2.51 4.99 0.13
N SER A 178 -3.31 5.08 1.18
CA SER A 178 -3.75 6.37 1.73
C SER A 178 -3.62 6.32 3.23
N PHE A 179 -3.20 7.41 3.84
CA PHE A 179 -3.12 7.53 5.29
C PHE A 179 -4.10 8.59 5.80
N ASN A 180 -4.53 8.41 7.04
CA ASN A 180 -5.42 9.35 7.72
C ASN A 180 -5.02 9.43 9.19
N ILE A 181 -4.22 10.44 9.52
CA ILE A 181 -3.62 10.61 10.84
C ILE A 181 -4.27 11.78 11.59
N ASP A 182 -4.41 11.63 12.90
CA ASP A 182 -4.79 12.71 13.81
C ASP A 182 -3.51 13.44 14.23
N ILE A 183 -3.45 14.75 13.93
CA ILE A 183 -2.32 15.63 14.26
C ILE A 183 -2.53 16.37 15.58
N GLY A 184 -3.70 16.20 16.23
CA GLY A 184 -4.00 16.70 17.57
C GLY A 184 -4.47 18.15 17.65
N PHE A 185 -4.47 18.89 16.53
CA PHE A 185 -4.95 20.27 16.44
C PHE A 185 -5.32 20.63 15.00
N ASP A 186 -6.13 21.68 14.83
CA ASP A 186 -6.41 22.27 13.53
C ASP A 186 -5.31 23.29 13.19
N LEU A 187 -4.45 22.93 12.24
CA LEU A 187 -3.30 23.73 11.82
C LEU A 187 -3.70 25.16 11.43
N PHE A 188 -4.88 25.36 10.83
CA PHE A 188 -5.30 26.67 10.34
C PHE A 188 -6.06 27.48 11.38
N GLU A 189 -6.85 26.84 12.25
CA GLU A 189 -7.52 27.54 13.35
C GLU A 189 -6.53 27.97 14.45
N GLU A 190 -5.59 27.09 14.84
CA GLU A 190 -4.59 27.42 15.85
C GLU A 190 -3.69 28.56 15.36
N TYR A 191 -3.28 28.52 14.09
CA TYR A 191 -2.48 29.61 13.52
C TYR A 191 -3.26 30.93 13.44
N ALA A 192 -4.55 30.90 13.06
CA ALA A 192 -5.38 32.11 13.06
C ALA A 192 -5.51 32.75 14.45
N SER A 193 -5.58 31.93 15.51
CA SER A 193 -5.72 32.42 16.90
C SER A 193 -4.52 33.22 17.42
N TYR A 194 -3.37 33.17 16.77
CA TYR A 194 -2.21 34.01 17.12
C TYR A 194 -2.32 35.46 16.61
N PHE A 195 -3.27 35.74 15.71
CA PHE A 195 -3.39 37.06 15.04
C PHE A 195 -4.73 37.76 15.31
N ASP A 196 -5.66 37.13 16.04
CA ASP A 196 -6.90 37.73 16.54
C ASP A 196 -6.72 38.33 17.94
#